data_AF-A0A7L4HJ40-F1
#
_entry.id   AF-A0A7L4HJ40-F1
#
_cell.length_a   1.000
_cell.length_b   1.000
_cell.length_c   1.000
_cell.angle_alpha   90.00
_cell.angle_beta   90.00
_cell.angle_gamma   90.00
#
_symmetry.space_group_name_H-M   'P 1'
#
loop_
_entity.id
_entity.type
_entity.pdbx_description
1 polymer ?
#
loop_
_entity_poly.entity_id
_entity_poly.type
_entity_poly.pdbx_seq_one_letter_code
_entity_poly.pdbx_strand_id
1 'polypeptide(L)'
;FADSSLLSERKRRDREERLNIVLWRQPLVTLQYFFLETLINLKEWTIKLWHRRSILVSFLLTLAVLTATYYIEGTHQQYVRYMEKKFFWCAYWVGLGILSSVGLGTGLHTFLLYLGPHIASVTLAAYECNSVNFPEPPYPDQIICPDEEAPEGSISLWAIISKVRLEACMWGAGTAIGELPPYFMARAARLSGAEPDDEEYQEFEEMLEHAETAQDFASRAKLAVQNLVQKVGFFGILACASIPNPLFDLAGITCGHFLVPFWTFFGATLIGKAVIKMHIQ
;
A
#
# COMPACT_ATOMS: atom_id res chain seq x y z
N PHE A 1 -24.49 38.91 14.49
CA PHE A 1 -23.95 39.14 13.14
C PHE A 1 -22.56 39.81 13.17
N ALA A 2 -22.26 40.77 14.05
CA ALA A 2 -20.91 41.39 14.13
C ALA A 2 -19.82 40.50 14.78
N ASP A 3 -20.19 39.62 15.72
CA ASP A 3 -19.21 38.72 16.36
C ASP A 3 -18.68 37.63 15.42
N SER A 4 -19.49 37.15 14.48
CA SER A 4 -19.05 36.10 13.53
C SER A 4 -18.06 36.64 12.51
N SER A 5 -18.22 37.89 12.06
CA SER A 5 -17.31 38.53 11.10
C SER A 5 -15.95 38.86 11.72
N LEU A 6 -15.93 39.31 12.98
CA LEU A 6 -14.68 39.55 13.70
C LEU A 6 -13.91 38.25 14.00
N LEU A 7 -14.63 37.16 14.29
CA LEU A 7 -14.04 35.83 14.45
C LEU A 7 -13.43 35.31 13.15
N SER A 8 -14.11 35.48 12.00
CA SER A 8 -13.55 35.09 10.70
C SER A 8 -12.33 35.92 10.31
N GLU A 9 -12.30 37.22 10.61
CA GLU A 9 -11.14 38.07 10.33
C GLU A 9 -9.92 37.74 11.19
N ARG A 10 -10.12 37.36 12.47
CA ARG A 10 -9.02 36.87 13.31
C ARG A 10 -8.49 35.54 12.78
N LYS A 11 -9.37 34.58 12.48
CA LYS A 11 -8.98 33.30 11.89
C LYS A 11 -8.16 33.46 10.61
N ARG A 12 -8.56 34.38 9.73
CA ARG A 12 -7.85 34.65 8.47
C ARG A 12 -6.45 35.20 8.73
N ARG A 13 -6.29 36.17 9.63
CA ARG A 13 -4.98 36.69 10.04
C ARG A 13 -4.10 35.61 10.65
N ASP A 14 -4.63 34.79 11.56
CA ASP A 14 -3.88 33.69 12.17
C ASP A 14 -3.49 32.61 11.11
N ARG A 15 -4.25 32.48 10.01
CA ARG A 15 -3.89 31.60 8.87
C ARG A 15 -2.77 32.21 8.04
N GLU A 16 -2.89 33.48 7.66
CA GLU A 16 -1.85 34.22 6.93
C GLU A 16 -0.52 34.23 7.71
N GLU A 17 -0.57 34.41 9.03
CA GLU A 17 0.60 34.30 9.89
C GLU A 17 1.20 32.89 9.90
N ARG A 18 0.38 31.83 9.97
CA ARG A 18 0.84 30.43 9.87
C ARG A 18 1.49 30.11 8.53
N LEU A 19 0.91 30.56 7.43
CA LEU A 19 1.47 30.40 6.07
C LEU A 19 2.81 31.11 5.91
N ASN A 20 3.06 32.17 6.69
CA ASN A 20 4.35 32.87 6.69
C ASN A 20 5.44 32.15 7.52
N ILE A 21 5.08 31.16 8.36
CA ILE A 21 6.03 30.35 9.15
C ILE A 21 6.62 29.26 8.25
N VAL A 22 7.46 29.67 7.30
CA VAL A 22 8.16 28.76 6.40
C VAL A 22 9.66 28.78 6.73
N LEU A 23 10.31 27.63 6.61
CA LEU A 23 11.74 27.44 6.91
C LEU A 23 12.62 28.49 6.20
N TRP A 24 12.26 28.85 4.96
CA TRP A 24 13.00 29.80 4.11
C TRP A 24 12.75 31.27 4.47
N ARG A 25 11.64 31.59 5.16
CA ARG A 25 11.21 32.96 5.44
C ARG A 25 11.49 33.37 6.88
N GLN A 26 11.29 32.45 7.83
CA GLN A 26 11.51 32.67 9.27
C GLN A 26 12.18 31.45 9.93
N PRO A 27 13.43 31.13 9.57
CA PRO A 27 14.08 29.87 9.97
C PRO A 27 14.11 29.66 11.49
N LEU A 28 14.44 30.68 12.28
CA LEU A 28 14.56 30.55 13.74
C LEU A 28 13.21 30.31 14.41
N VAL A 29 12.16 30.98 13.96
CA VAL A 29 10.81 30.86 14.52
C VAL A 29 10.21 29.50 14.16
N THR A 30 10.33 29.08 12.90
CA THR A 30 9.89 27.75 12.46
C THR A 30 10.61 26.64 13.23
N LEU A 31 11.92 26.76 13.42
CA LEU A 31 12.71 25.76 14.15
C LEU A 31 12.31 25.72 15.63
N GLN A 32 12.13 26.87 16.28
CA GLN A 32 11.67 26.94 17.67
C GLN A 32 10.30 26.28 17.86
N TYR A 33 9.32 26.58 17.01
CA TYR A 33 8.00 25.94 17.08
C TYR A 33 8.07 24.46 16.78
N PHE A 34 8.87 24.04 15.79
CA PHE A 34 9.09 22.63 15.49
C PHE A 34 9.66 21.88 16.70
N PHE A 35 10.69 22.40 17.36
CA PHE A 35 11.27 21.76 18.55
C PHE A 35 10.28 21.71 19.70
N LEU A 36 9.53 22.80 19.95
CA LEU A 36 8.53 22.83 21.01
C LEU A 36 7.41 21.80 20.76
N GLU A 37 6.88 21.75 19.55
CA GLU A 37 5.84 20.81 19.14
C GLU A 37 6.35 19.37 19.21
N THR A 38 7.60 19.13 18.79
CA THR A 38 8.23 17.80 18.90
C THR A 38 8.36 17.38 20.36
N LEU A 39 8.74 18.29 21.27
CA LEU A 39 8.83 18.01 22.71
C LEU A 39 7.46 17.75 23.34
N ILE A 40 6.43 18.53 22.97
CA ILE A 40 5.06 18.34 23.46
C ILE A 40 4.54 16.97 23.02
N ASN A 41 4.69 16.65 21.72
CA ASN A 41 4.32 15.34 21.20
C ASN A 41 5.10 14.23 21.89
N LEU A 42 6.42 14.34 22.02
CA LEU A 42 7.25 13.37 22.76
C LEU A 42 6.74 13.14 24.19
N LYS A 43 6.38 14.22 24.90
CA LYS A 43 5.81 14.13 26.25
C LYS A 43 4.46 13.40 26.24
N GLU A 44 3.57 13.74 25.30
CA GLU A 44 2.26 13.10 25.22
C GLU A 44 2.37 11.61 24.87
N TRP A 45 3.20 11.28 23.88
CA TRP A 45 3.50 9.91 23.49
C TRP A 45 4.13 9.14 24.63
N THR A 46 5.12 9.69 25.35
CA THR A 46 5.74 9.01 26.50
C THR A 46 4.75 8.76 27.63
N ILE A 47 3.85 9.70 27.93
CA ILE A 47 2.77 9.49 28.92
C ILE A 47 1.81 8.38 28.47
N LYS A 48 1.35 8.42 27.21
CA LYS A 48 0.50 7.37 26.63
C LYS A 48 1.18 6.00 26.67
N LEU A 49 2.46 5.96 26.35
CA LEU A 49 3.29 4.76 26.35
C LEU A 49 3.44 4.23 27.78
N TRP A 50 3.74 5.12 28.74
CA TRP A 50 3.86 4.79 30.17
C TRP A 50 2.56 4.23 30.75
N HIS A 51 1.41 4.81 30.36
CA HIS A 51 0.10 4.30 30.75
C HIS A 51 -0.13 2.87 30.23
N ARG A 52 0.44 2.55 29.06
CA ARG A 52 0.43 1.21 28.45
C ARG A 52 1.72 0.41 28.69
N ARG A 53 2.41 0.65 29.82
CA ARG A 53 3.70 -0.02 30.14
C ARG A 53 3.69 -1.54 30.01
N SER A 54 2.56 -2.20 30.30
CA SER A 54 2.44 -3.66 30.17
C SER A 54 2.63 -4.12 28.72
N ILE A 55 2.06 -3.39 27.76
CA ILE A 55 2.21 -3.68 26.33
C ILE A 55 3.67 -3.47 25.91
N LEU A 56 4.32 -2.42 26.40
CA LEU A 56 5.74 -2.19 26.10
C LEU A 56 6.64 -3.28 26.66
N VAL A 57 6.44 -3.67 27.91
CA VAL A 57 7.26 -4.70 28.53
C VAL A 57 7.04 -6.03 27.81
N SER A 58 5.80 -6.36 27.43
CA SER A 58 5.50 -7.54 26.62
C SER A 58 6.18 -7.49 25.24
N PHE A 59 6.13 -6.33 24.56
CA PHE A 59 6.78 -6.13 23.27
C PHE A 59 8.31 -6.24 23.38
N LEU A 60 8.92 -5.57 24.36
CA LEU A 60 10.35 -5.61 24.62
C LEU A 60 10.82 -7.02 25.01
N LEU A 61 10.04 -7.73 25.82
CA LEU A 61 10.31 -9.13 26.17
C LEU A 61 10.26 -10.02 24.93
N THR A 62 9.25 -9.84 24.07
CA THR A 62 9.11 -10.59 22.82
C THR A 62 10.29 -10.32 21.89
N LEU A 63 10.68 -9.04 21.74
CA LEU A 63 11.84 -8.64 20.95
C LEU A 63 13.14 -9.24 21.51
N ALA A 64 13.32 -9.20 22.84
CA ALA A 64 14.49 -9.79 23.50
C ALA A 64 14.55 -11.31 23.29
N VAL A 65 13.42 -12.00 23.40
CA VAL A 65 13.32 -13.44 23.08
C VAL A 65 13.71 -13.68 21.64
N LEU A 66 13.09 -13.00 20.66
CA LEU A 66 13.43 -13.14 19.23
C LEU A 66 14.90 -12.89 18.94
N THR A 67 15.48 -11.87 19.59
CA THR A 67 16.91 -11.54 19.47
C THR A 67 17.78 -12.66 20.03
N ALA A 68 17.42 -13.20 21.20
CA ALA A 68 18.11 -14.35 21.77
C ALA A 68 18.01 -15.57 20.85
N THR A 69 16.84 -15.86 20.27
CA THR A 69 16.68 -16.97 19.31
C THR A 69 17.48 -16.77 18.01
N TYR A 70 17.85 -15.53 17.66
CA TYR A 70 18.66 -15.23 16.49
C TYR A 70 20.16 -15.44 16.74
N TYR A 71 20.63 -15.07 17.95
CA TYR A 71 22.06 -15.15 18.31
C TYR A 71 22.46 -16.51 18.91
N ILE A 72 21.53 -17.28 19.48
CA ILE A 72 21.84 -18.60 20.03
C ILE A 72 22.00 -19.59 18.87
N GLU A 73 23.19 -20.17 18.75
CA GLU A 73 23.43 -21.22 17.76
C GLU A 73 22.69 -22.50 18.15
N GLY A 74 21.93 -23.08 17.21
CA GLY A 74 21.21 -24.32 17.43
C GLY A 74 20.50 -24.85 16.19
N THR A 75 19.79 -25.97 16.33
CA THR A 75 19.00 -26.58 15.24
C THR A 75 17.90 -25.65 14.72
N HIS A 76 17.40 -24.76 15.57
CA HIS A 76 16.43 -23.73 15.21
C HIS A 76 16.99 -22.70 14.21
N GLN A 77 18.31 -22.55 14.09
CA GLN A 77 18.95 -21.58 13.20
C GLN A 77 18.67 -21.85 11.72
N GLN A 78 18.39 -23.11 11.34
CA GLN A 78 17.94 -23.44 9.97
C GLN A 78 16.58 -22.81 9.67
N TYR A 79 15.64 -22.87 10.61
CA TYR A 79 14.33 -22.24 10.46
C TYR A 79 14.42 -20.72 10.51
N VAL A 80 15.25 -20.16 11.39
CA VAL A 80 15.48 -18.70 11.48
C VAL A 80 16.00 -18.17 10.15
N ARG A 81 17.04 -18.78 9.57
CA ARG A 81 17.59 -18.38 8.27
C ARG A 81 16.59 -18.56 7.12
N TYR A 82 15.80 -19.64 7.15
CA TYR A 82 14.74 -19.85 6.15
C TYR A 82 13.67 -18.76 6.24
N MET A 83 13.20 -18.45 7.46
CA MET A 83 12.21 -17.39 7.72
C MET A 83 12.74 -16.01 7.35
N GLU A 84 14.00 -15.71 7.67
CA GLU A 84 14.67 -14.46 7.29
C GLU A 84 14.69 -14.30 5.76
N LYS A 85 15.16 -15.32 5.03
CA LYS A 85 15.17 -15.30 3.56
C LYS A 85 13.78 -15.12 2.98
N LYS A 86 12.79 -15.89 3.44
CA LYS A 86 11.41 -15.78 2.96
C LYS A 86 10.78 -14.43 3.34
N PHE A 87 11.09 -13.88 4.51
CA PHE A 87 10.59 -12.58 4.94
C PHE A 87 11.13 -11.45 4.07
N PHE A 88 12.45 -11.37 3.86
CA PHE A 88 13.04 -10.36 2.98
C PHE A 88 12.54 -10.49 1.55
N TRP A 89 12.38 -11.72 1.07
CA TRP A 89 11.85 -11.99 -0.26
C TRP A 89 10.38 -11.57 -0.40
N CYS A 90 9.51 -11.87 0.58
CA CYS A 90 8.14 -11.36 0.60
C CYS A 90 8.10 -9.82 0.70
N ALA A 91 8.94 -9.24 1.57
CA ALA A 91 9.02 -7.79 1.75
C ALA A 91 9.47 -7.08 0.47
N TYR A 92 10.38 -7.69 -0.30
CA TYR A 92 10.80 -7.20 -1.60
C TYR A 92 9.60 -7.14 -2.58
N TRP A 93 8.86 -8.24 -2.73
CA TRP A 93 7.69 -8.28 -3.62
C TRP A 93 6.56 -7.34 -3.18
N VAL A 94 6.28 -7.25 -1.88
CA VAL A 94 5.33 -6.28 -1.31
C VAL A 94 5.80 -4.85 -1.59
N GLY A 95 7.08 -4.54 -1.34
CA GLY A 95 7.67 -3.23 -1.56
C GLY A 95 7.58 -2.79 -3.01
N LEU A 96 7.92 -3.67 -3.96
CA LEU A 96 7.75 -3.40 -5.39
C LEU A 96 6.27 -3.17 -5.76
N GLY A 97 5.35 -3.93 -5.15
CA GLY A 97 3.91 -3.72 -5.32
C GLY A 97 3.44 -2.35 -4.80
N ILE A 98 3.96 -1.88 -3.66
CA ILE A 98 3.66 -0.54 -3.12
C ILE A 98 4.17 0.53 -4.09
N LEU A 99 5.45 0.45 -4.48
CA LEU A 99 6.09 1.41 -5.39
C LEU A 99 5.41 1.45 -6.76
N SER A 100 4.84 0.32 -7.19
CA SER A 100 4.05 0.23 -8.43
C SER A 100 2.74 1.05 -8.37
N SER A 101 2.19 1.27 -7.18
CA SER A 101 0.87 1.87 -6.99
C SER A 101 0.90 3.29 -6.42
N VAL A 102 1.95 3.69 -5.70
CA VAL A 102 2.08 5.04 -5.14
C VAL A 102 2.40 6.03 -6.26
N GLY A 103 1.40 6.76 -6.77
CA GLY A 103 1.60 7.86 -7.73
C GLY A 103 0.69 7.91 -8.96
N LEU A 104 -0.62 7.67 -8.82
CA LEU A 104 -1.62 7.90 -9.89
C LEU A 104 -1.37 7.13 -11.21
N GLY A 105 -1.00 5.85 -11.12
CA GLY A 105 -1.49 4.91 -12.14
C GLY A 105 -0.55 4.49 -13.27
N THR A 106 0.73 4.21 -13.03
CA THR A 106 1.53 3.40 -13.99
C THR A 106 1.88 2.00 -13.49
N GLY A 107 1.06 1.42 -12.60
CA GLY A 107 1.31 0.07 -12.07
C GLY A 107 1.36 -1.06 -13.11
N LEU A 108 0.84 -0.84 -14.32
CA LEU A 108 1.03 -1.72 -15.47
C LEU A 108 2.50 -1.75 -15.93
N HIS A 109 3.18 -0.60 -15.96
CA HIS A 109 4.57 -0.50 -16.39
C HIS A 109 5.49 -1.23 -15.41
N THR A 110 5.27 -1.03 -14.11
CA THR A 110 6.06 -1.70 -13.07
C THR A 110 5.82 -3.22 -13.06
N PHE A 111 4.59 -3.67 -13.34
CA PHE A 111 4.32 -5.09 -13.57
C PHE A 111 5.15 -5.65 -14.74
N LEU A 112 5.15 -4.96 -15.89
CA LEU A 112 5.91 -5.38 -17.08
C LEU A 112 7.43 -5.34 -16.88
N LEU A 113 7.94 -4.57 -15.93
CA LEU A 113 9.38 -4.47 -15.66
C LEU A 113 9.89 -5.52 -14.67
N TYR A 114 9.07 -5.93 -13.69
CA TYR A 114 9.54 -6.80 -12.61
C TYR A 114 8.80 -8.14 -12.56
N LEU A 115 7.50 -8.12 -12.28
CA LEU A 115 6.74 -9.36 -12.08
C LEU A 115 6.53 -10.14 -13.40
N GLY A 116 6.22 -9.44 -14.49
CA GLY A 116 6.02 -10.04 -15.81
C GLY A 116 7.25 -10.83 -16.31
N PRO A 117 8.45 -10.22 -16.37
CA PRO A 117 9.68 -10.91 -16.75
C PRO A 117 10.02 -12.08 -15.83
N HIS A 118 9.76 -11.94 -14.52
CA HIS A 118 9.94 -13.04 -13.58
C HIS A 118 9.03 -14.24 -13.91
N ILE A 119 7.73 -14.01 -14.10
CA ILE A 119 6.77 -15.06 -14.49
C ILE A 119 7.17 -15.69 -15.83
N ALA A 120 7.58 -14.88 -16.81
CA ALA A 120 8.03 -15.36 -18.11
C ALA A 120 9.28 -16.25 -17.99
N SER A 121 10.26 -15.86 -17.17
CA SER A 121 11.49 -16.64 -16.95
C SER A 121 11.22 -17.98 -16.28
N VAL A 122 10.33 -18.01 -15.27
CA VAL A 122 9.91 -19.25 -14.59
C VAL A 122 9.12 -20.15 -15.53
N THR A 123 8.26 -19.57 -16.37
CA THR A 123 7.46 -20.30 -17.36
C THR A 123 8.37 -20.95 -18.41
N LEU A 124 9.32 -20.19 -18.95
CA LEU A 124 10.29 -20.69 -19.94
C LEU A 124 11.13 -21.83 -19.36
N ALA A 125 11.71 -21.61 -18.17
CA ALA A 125 12.51 -22.63 -17.50
C ALA A 125 11.68 -23.86 -17.12
N ALA A 126 10.41 -23.69 -16.76
CA ALA A 126 9.53 -24.83 -16.55
C ALA A 126 9.45 -25.66 -17.83
N TYR A 127 9.08 -25.07 -18.97
CA TYR A 127 8.98 -25.80 -20.24
C TYR A 127 10.30 -26.42 -20.70
N GLU A 128 11.45 -25.77 -20.47
CA GLU A 128 12.78 -26.30 -20.81
C GLU A 128 13.18 -27.47 -19.91
N CYS A 129 12.95 -27.37 -18.60
CA CYS A 129 13.33 -28.39 -17.63
C CYS A 129 12.28 -29.50 -17.46
N ASN A 130 11.12 -29.36 -18.11
CA ASN A 130 9.91 -30.15 -17.86
C ASN A 130 9.55 -30.32 -16.36
N SER A 131 9.92 -29.35 -15.52
CA SER A 131 9.71 -29.37 -14.07
C SER A 131 9.58 -27.96 -13.50
N VAL A 132 8.80 -27.81 -12.44
CA VAL A 132 8.73 -26.56 -11.63
C VAL A 132 9.54 -26.65 -10.33
N ASN A 133 10.20 -27.80 -10.11
CA ASN A 133 11.00 -28.08 -8.94
C ASN A 133 12.46 -27.70 -9.20
N PHE A 134 12.73 -26.39 -9.17
CA PHE A 134 14.10 -25.88 -9.28
C PHE A 134 14.87 -26.10 -7.97
N PRO A 135 16.15 -26.52 -8.03
CA PRO A 135 16.97 -26.74 -6.84
C PRO A 135 17.28 -25.42 -6.11
N GLU A 136 17.16 -25.44 -4.79
CA GLU A 136 17.53 -24.34 -3.89
C GLU A 136 18.70 -24.78 -2.99
N PRO A 137 19.88 -24.13 -3.02
CA PRO A 137 20.33 -23.02 -3.90
C PRO A 137 20.70 -23.49 -5.32
N PRO A 138 20.63 -22.65 -6.38
CA PRO A 138 20.70 -21.17 -6.40
C PRO A 138 19.40 -20.40 -6.71
N TYR A 139 18.25 -21.06 -6.84
CA TYR A 139 16.96 -20.39 -7.03
C TYR A 139 16.63 -19.46 -5.84
N PRO A 140 16.09 -18.23 -6.04
CA PRO A 140 15.49 -17.67 -7.26
C PRO A 140 16.42 -16.84 -8.18
N ASP A 141 17.69 -16.66 -7.83
CA ASP A 141 18.61 -15.77 -8.59
C ASP A 141 19.02 -16.39 -9.94
N GLN A 142 19.13 -17.72 -9.99
CA GLN A 142 19.42 -18.49 -11.19
C GLN A 142 18.51 -19.71 -11.23
N ILE A 143 17.88 -19.96 -12.38
CA ILE A 143 17.02 -21.14 -12.59
C ILE A 143 17.85 -22.22 -13.29
N ILE A 144 18.04 -23.35 -12.60
CA ILE A 144 18.77 -24.52 -13.10
C ILE A 144 17.80 -25.69 -13.15
N CYS A 145 17.89 -26.53 -14.19
CA CYS A 145 17.08 -27.73 -14.27
C CYS A 145 17.51 -28.77 -13.23
N PRO A 146 16.57 -29.53 -12.63
CA PRO A 146 16.92 -30.65 -11.76
C PRO A 146 17.61 -31.77 -12.53
N ASP A 147 18.49 -32.51 -11.85
CA ASP A 147 19.22 -33.65 -12.42
C ASP A 147 18.36 -34.91 -12.58
N GLU A 148 17.21 -34.98 -11.89
CA GLU A 148 16.28 -36.11 -11.98
C GLU A 148 15.43 -36.00 -13.26
N GLU A 149 15.34 -37.10 -14.01
CA GLU A 149 14.50 -37.20 -15.20
C GLU A 149 13.04 -36.87 -14.83
N ALA A 150 12.53 -35.78 -15.40
CA ALA A 150 11.17 -35.33 -15.15
C ALA A 150 10.18 -36.44 -15.57
N PRO A 151 9.12 -36.69 -14.78
CA PRO A 151 8.10 -37.66 -15.16
C PRO A 151 7.55 -37.33 -16.55
N GLU A 152 7.34 -38.34 -17.39
CA GLU A 152 6.75 -38.20 -18.73
C GLU A 152 5.37 -37.55 -18.65
N GLY A 153 5.32 -36.23 -18.77
CA GLY A 153 4.11 -35.44 -18.70
C GLY A 153 4.40 -34.01 -19.13
N SER A 154 3.45 -33.37 -19.79
CA SER A 154 3.54 -31.95 -20.10
C SER A 154 3.25 -31.13 -18.85
N ILE A 155 4.03 -30.08 -18.63
CA ILE A 155 3.75 -29.14 -17.53
C ILE A 155 2.40 -28.47 -17.76
N SER A 156 1.56 -28.55 -16.73
CA SER A 156 0.30 -27.81 -16.70
C SER A 156 0.53 -26.34 -16.36
N LEU A 157 -0.25 -25.45 -16.98
CA LEU A 157 -0.28 -24.03 -16.62
C LEU A 157 -0.53 -23.82 -15.11
N TRP A 158 -1.36 -24.68 -14.50
CA TRP A 158 -1.63 -24.65 -13.07
C TRP A 158 -0.39 -24.89 -12.21
N ALA A 159 0.52 -25.76 -12.63
CA ALA A 159 1.78 -26.00 -11.92
C ALA A 159 2.66 -24.74 -11.93
N ILE A 160 2.73 -24.04 -13.06
CA ILE A 160 3.48 -22.79 -13.21
C ILE A 160 2.84 -21.68 -12.37
N ILE A 161 1.53 -21.49 -12.47
CA ILE A 161 0.77 -20.51 -11.66
C ILE A 161 0.98 -20.77 -10.17
N SER A 162 0.97 -22.04 -9.75
CA SER A 162 1.20 -22.41 -8.35
C SER A 162 2.63 -22.12 -7.88
N LYS A 163 3.62 -22.21 -8.78
CA LYS A 163 5.03 -21.91 -8.47
C LYS A 163 5.26 -20.42 -8.22
N VAL A 164 4.69 -19.54 -9.04
CA VAL A 164 4.86 -18.06 -8.94
C VAL A 164 3.78 -17.39 -8.08
N ARG A 165 2.89 -18.18 -7.47
CA ARG A 165 1.71 -17.66 -6.75
C ARG A 165 2.10 -16.72 -5.63
N LEU A 166 3.12 -17.07 -4.85
CA LEU A 166 3.44 -16.33 -3.65
C LEU A 166 4.01 -14.94 -4.00
N GLU A 167 4.91 -14.87 -4.98
CA GLU A 167 5.49 -13.67 -5.57
C GLU A 167 4.38 -12.72 -6.03
N ALA A 168 3.46 -13.25 -6.83
CA ALA A 168 2.39 -12.47 -7.42
C ALA A 168 1.34 -12.05 -6.37
N CYS A 169 1.03 -12.90 -5.38
CA CYS A 169 0.18 -12.54 -4.25
C CYS A 169 0.81 -11.43 -3.40
N MET A 170 2.10 -11.52 -3.07
CA MET A 170 2.82 -10.51 -2.29
C MET A 170 2.90 -9.18 -3.03
N TRP A 171 3.16 -9.21 -4.34
CA TRP A 171 3.04 -8.03 -5.20
C TRP A 171 1.63 -7.44 -5.15
N GLY A 172 0.61 -8.26 -5.38
CA GLY A 172 -0.80 -7.83 -5.34
C GLY A 172 -1.17 -7.19 -4.01
N ALA A 173 -0.73 -7.77 -2.89
CA ALA A 173 -0.89 -7.20 -1.55
C ALA A 173 -0.17 -5.85 -1.40
N GLY A 174 1.06 -5.73 -1.92
CA GLY A 174 1.77 -4.46 -1.99
C GLY A 174 1.00 -3.38 -2.75
N THR A 175 0.41 -3.73 -3.90
CA THR A 175 -0.41 -2.78 -4.66
C THR A 175 -1.67 -2.38 -3.90
N ALA A 176 -2.26 -3.25 -3.06
CA ALA A 176 -3.42 -2.91 -2.23
C ALA A 176 -3.04 -1.95 -1.10
N ILE A 177 -1.84 -2.08 -0.55
CA ILE A 177 -1.28 -1.14 0.43
C ILE A 177 -1.02 0.23 -0.22
N GLY A 178 -0.56 0.26 -1.48
CA GLY A 178 -0.33 1.50 -2.22
C GLY A 178 -1.58 2.34 -2.49
N GLU A 179 -2.79 1.81 -2.28
CA GLU A 179 -4.07 2.55 -2.37
C GLU A 179 -4.47 3.24 -1.07
N LEU A 180 -3.80 2.94 0.03
CA LEU A 180 -4.12 3.53 1.32
C LEU A 180 -3.93 5.05 1.33
N PRO A 181 -2.88 5.63 0.72
CA PRO A 181 -2.72 7.09 0.66
C PRO A 181 -3.95 7.81 0.08
N PRO A 182 -4.42 7.53 -1.17
CA PRO A 182 -5.59 8.23 -1.70
C PRO A 182 -6.88 7.96 -0.90
N TYR A 183 -7.05 6.76 -0.34
CA TYR A 183 -8.19 6.45 0.52
C TYR A 183 -8.21 7.31 1.80
N PHE A 184 -7.10 7.38 2.53
CA PHE A 184 -7.02 8.14 3.77
C PHE A 184 -7.06 9.65 3.52
N MET A 185 -6.44 10.12 2.43
CA MET A 185 -6.52 11.52 2.01
C MET A 185 -7.96 11.93 1.73
N ALA A 186 -8.67 11.20 0.86
CA ALA A 186 -10.07 11.52 0.54
C ALA A 186 -10.99 11.40 1.76
N ARG A 187 -10.70 10.47 2.69
CA ARG A 187 -11.44 10.32 3.94
C ARG A 187 -11.20 11.48 4.91
N ALA A 188 -9.95 11.90 5.07
CA ALA A 188 -9.59 13.05 5.91
C ALA A 188 -10.23 14.33 5.37
N ALA A 189 -10.13 14.56 4.05
CA ALA A 189 -10.77 15.67 3.36
C ALA A 189 -12.29 15.73 3.65
N ARG A 190 -12.99 14.60 3.58
CA ARG A 190 -14.42 14.54 3.89
C ARG A 190 -14.74 14.81 5.36
N LEU A 191 -13.96 14.26 6.29
CA LEU A 191 -14.20 14.38 7.73
C LEU A 191 -13.86 15.76 8.28
N SER A 192 -12.85 16.43 7.72
CA SER A 192 -12.44 17.77 8.14
C SER A 192 -13.47 18.84 7.75
N GLY A 193 -14.38 18.56 6.82
CA GLY A 193 -15.43 19.48 6.40
C GLY A 193 -14.84 20.79 5.89
N ALA A 194 -14.36 20.78 4.64
CA ALA A 194 -13.62 21.84 3.96
C ALA A 194 -13.85 23.28 4.50
N GLU A 195 -12.79 23.90 5.03
CA GLU A 195 -12.61 25.33 4.83
C GLU A 195 -12.01 25.50 3.41
N PRO A 196 -12.65 26.24 2.49
CA PRO A 196 -12.25 26.34 1.08
C PRO A 196 -10.87 26.99 0.82
N ASP A 197 -10.12 27.33 1.87
CA ASP A 197 -8.85 28.08 1.86
C ASP A 197 -7.64 27.25 2.32
N ASP A 198 -7.77 25.92 2.49
CA ASP A 198 -6.60 25.05 2.72
C ASP A 198 -5.87 24.78 1.40
N GLU A 199 -4.61 25.23 1.29
CA GLU A 199 -3.76 25.03 0.12
C GLU A 199 -3.60 23.53 -0.24
N GLU A 200 -3.45 22.66 0.76
CA GLU A 200 -3.35 21.20 0.58
C GLU A 200 -4.67 20.59 0.04
N TYR A 201 -5.81 21.24 0.32
CA TYR A 201 -7.11 20.84 -0.20
C TYR A 201 -7.32 21.33 -1.64
N GLN A 202 -6.84 22.54 -1.97
CA GLN A 202 -6.86 23.08 -3.33
C GLN A 202 -5.94 22.28 -4.27
N GLU A 203 -4.72 21.94 -3.86
CA GLU A 203 -3.83 21.07 -4.63
C GLU A 203 -4.45 19.68 -4.87
N PHE A 204 -5.19 19.16 -3.89
CA PHE A 204 -5.91 17.90 -4.02
C PHE A 204 -7.12 18.01 -4.98
N GLU A 205 -7.91 19.07 -4.91
CA GLU A 205 -8.99 19.35 -5.87
C GLU A 205 -8.44 19.54 -7.28
N GLU A 206 -7.32 20.25 -7.46
CA GLU A 206 -6.66 20.40 -8.76
C GLU A 206 -6.13 19.07 -9.30
N MET A 207 -5.54 18.21 -8.46
CA MET A 207 -5.14 16.84 -8.86
C MET A 207 -6.35 15.98 -9.25
N LEU A 208 -7.46 16.09 -8.51
CA LEU A 208 -8.71 15.42 -8.84
C LEU A 208 -9.28 15.94 -10.16
N GLU A 209 -9.31 17.25 -10.35
CA GLU A 209 -9.80 17.90 -11.57
C GLU A 209 -8.95 17.52 -12.78
N HIS A 210 -7.62 17.41 -12.65
CA HIS A 210 -6.73 16.92 -13.71
C HIS A 210 -6.96 15.45 -14.05
N ALA A 211 -7.21 14.61 -13.03
CA ALA A 211 -7.62 13.23 -13.25
C ALA A 211 -9.01 13.14 -13.91
N GLU A 212 -9.92 14.07 -13.61
CA GLU A 212 -11.27 14.16 -14.19
C GLU A 212 -11.27 14.71 -15.63
N THR A 213 -10.46 15.73 -15.93
CA THR A 213 -10.37 16.33 -17.28
C THR A 213 -9.79 15.38 -18.32
N ALA A 214 -9.01 14.39 -17.90
CA ALA A 214 -8.50 13.35 -18.79
C ALA A 214 -9.58 12.39 -19.34
N GLN A 215 -10.82 12.38 -18.81
CA GLN A 215 -11.82 11.36 -19.19
C GLN A 215 -13.30 11.81 -19.21
N ASP A 216 -13.74 12.38 -20.32
CA ASP A 216 -15.15 12.77 -20.54
C ASP A 216 -16.12 11.57 -20.66
N PHE A 217 -15.61 10.37 -21.03
CA PHE A 217 -16.40 9.11 -21.06
C PHE A 217 -16.44 8.37 -19.70
N ALA A 218 -15.55 8.70 -18.76
CA ALA A 218 -15.47 8.06 -17.45
C ALA A 218 -16.48 8.62 -16.45
N SER A 219 -17.13 9.74 -16.73
CA SER A 219 -18.21 10.32 -15.92
C SER A 219 -19.38 9.33 -15.69
N ARG A 220 -19.77 8.59 -16.75
CA ARG A 220 -20.75 7.49 -16.67
C ARG A 220 -20.24 6.28 -15.90
N ALA A 221 -18.96 5.94 -16.07
CA ALA A 221 -18.33 4.84 -15.33
C ALA A 221 -18.19 5.19 -13.84
N LYS A 222 -17.89 6.44 -13.49
CA LYS A 222 -17.85 6.98 -12.13
C LYS A 222 -19.22 6.86 -11.45
N LEU A 223 -20.28 7.27 -12.13
CA LEU A 223 -21.67 7.10 -11.65
C LEU A 223 -22.05 5.61 -11.49
N ALA A 224 -21.61 4.74 -12.40
CA ALA A 224 -21.85 3.30 -12.32
C ALA A 224 -21.08 2.65 -11.15
N VAL A 225 -19.80 2.98 -10.98
CA VAL A 225 -18.94 2.52 -9.88
C VAL A 225 -19.47 3.06 -8.55
N GLN A 226 -19.87 4.32 -8.49
CA GLN A 226 -20.50 4.92 -7.32
C GLN A 226 -21.78 4.17 -6.94
N ASN A 227 -22.68 3.95 -7.89
CA ASN A 227 -23.91 3.19 -7.65
C ASN A 227 -23.62 1.74 -7.24
N LEU A 228 -22.59 1.11 -7.80
CA LEU A 228 -22.18 -0.26 -7.47
C LEU A 228 -21.60 -0.35 -6.04
N VAL A 229 -20.70 0.57 -5.67
CA VAL A 229 -20.10 0.62 -4.33
C VAL A 229 -21.17 0.94 -3.29
N GLN A 230 -22.08 1.88 -3.57
CA GLN A 230 -23.18 2.20 -2.64
C GLN A 230 -24.20 1.07 -2.51
N LYS A 231 -24.51 0.34 -3.59
CA LYS A 231 -25.57 -0.68 -3.60
C LYS A 231 -25.08 -2.06 -3.16
N VAL A 232 -23.83 -2.40 -3.43
CA VAL A 232 -23.26 -3.74 -3.23
C VAL A 232 -22.17 -3.76 -2.14
N GLY A 233 -21.64 -2.59 -1.75
CA GLY A 233 -20.65 -2.48 -0.67
C GLY A 233 -19.38 -3.26 -0.98
N PHE A 234 -19.02 -4.21 -0.10
CA PHE A 234 -17.81 -5.02 -0.20
C PHE A 234 -17.60 -5.66 -1.57
N PHE A 235 -18.61 -6.33 -2.14
CA PHE A 235 -18.47 -7.01 -3.43
C PHE A 235 -18.37 -6.04 -4.61
N GLY A 236 -18.92 -4.83 -4.49
CA GLY A 236 -18.75 -3.77 -5.48
C GLY A 236 -17.29 -3.31 -5.52
N ILE A 237 -16.69 -3.08 -4.36
CA ILE A 237 -15.27 -2.72 -4.22
C ILE A 237 -14.38 -3.85 -4.74
N LEU A 238 -14.71 -5.11 -4.41
CA LEU A 238 -13.98 -6.28 -4.88
C LEU A 238 -13.96 -6.38 -6.41
N ALA A 239 -15.12 -6.17 -7.05
CA ALA A 239 -15.22 -6.19 -8.51
C ALA A 239 -14.40 -5.07 -9.14
N CYS A 240 -14.46 -3.84 -8.59
CA CYS A 240 -13.66 -2.72 -9.06
C CYS A 240 -12.15 -2.95 -8.90
N ALA A 241 -11.73 -3.56 -7.78
CA ALA A 241 -10.32 -3.88 -7.52
C ALA A 241 -9.78 -5.02 -8.40
N SER A 242 -10.66 -5.86 -8.94
CA SER A 242 -10.30 -7.01 -9.78
C SER A 242 -10.10 -6.66 -11.26
N ILE A 243 -10.53 -5.48 -11.71
CA ILE A 243 -10.44 -5.04 -13.11
C ILE A 243 -9.16 -4.21 -13.34
N PRO A 244 -8.37 -4.48 -14.41
CA PRO A 244 -7.16 -3.73 -14.72
C PRO A 244 -7.41 -2.26 -15.13
N ASN A 245 -6.55 -1.37 -14.59
CA ASN A 245 -6.42 0.11 -14.71
C ASN A 245 -7.20 0.77 -15.86
N PRO A 246 -8.19 1.65 -15.55
CA PRO A 246 -7.97 2.96 -14.91
C PRO A 246 -8.87 3.27 -13.70
N LEU A 247 -9.84 2.39 -13.37
CA LEU A 247 -10.81 2.60 -12.27
C LEU A 247 -10.22 2.39 -10.86
N PHE A 248 -8.93 2.05 -10.84
CA PHE A 248 -8.22 1.48 -9.74
C PHE A 248 -7.92 2.51 -8.62
N ASP A 249 -7.32 3.64 -8.98
CA ASP A 249 -7.05 4.74 -8.04
C ASP A 249 -8.35 5.48 -7.65
N LEU A 250 -9.35 5.48 -8.55
CA LEU A 250 -10.66 6.09 -8.32
C LEU A 250 -11.44 5.38 -7.22
N ALA A 251 -11.32 4.06 -7.09
CA ALA A 251 -12.00 3.30 -6.05
C ALA A 251 -11.54 3.73 -4.65
N GLY A 252 -10.23 3.96 -4.46
CA GLY A 252 -9.66 4.46 -3.21
C GLY A 252 -10.20 5.83 -2.82
N ILE A 253 -10.13 6.79 -3.74
CA ILE A 253 -10.65 8.16 -3.55
C ILE A 253 -12.16 8.13 -3.23
N THR A 254 -12.93 7.38 -4.03
CA THR A 254 -14.39 7.28 -3.89
C THR A 254 -14.76 6.65 -2.54
N CYS A 255 -14.11 5.55 -2.15
CA CYS A 255 -14.36 4.89 -0.87
C CYS A 255 -13.96 5.78 0.32
N GLY A 256 -12.87 6.53 0.20
CA GLY A 256 -12.46 7.50 1.20
C GLY A 256 -13.48 8.62 1.36
N HIS A 257 -13.88 9.25 0.26
CA HIS A 257 -14.89 10.33 0.23
C HIS A 257 -16.26 9.90 0.78
N PHE A 258 -16.68 8.65 0.53
CA PHE A 258 -17.93 8.11 1.08
C PHE A 258 -17.79 7.51 2.48
N LEU A 259 -16.63 7.65 3.13
CA LEU A 259 -16.36 7.17 4.49
C LEU A 259 -16.59 5.66 4.67
N VAL A 260 -16.36 4.86 3.63
CA VAL A 260 -16.46 3.40 3.70
C VAL A 260 -15.50 2.89 4.79
N PRO A 261 -15.89 1.92 5.65
CA PRO A 261 -15.00 1.38 6.67
C PRO A 261 -13.70 0.82 6.09
N PHE A 262 -12.58 1.06 6.77
CA PHE A 262 -11.24 0.67 6.30
C PHE A 262 -11.16 -0.83 5.96
N TRP A 263 -11.65 -1.70 6.85
CA TRP A 263 -11.57 -3.15 6.65
C TRP A 263 -12.42 -3.65 5.47
N THR A 264 -13.52 -2.97 5.15
CA THR A 264 -14.35 -3.28 3.98
C THR A 264 -13.62 -2.93 2.70
N PHE A 265 -12.99 -1.76 2.67
CA PHE A 265 -12.19 -1.31 1.54
C PHE A 265 -10.93 -2.17 1.38
N PHE A 266 -10.06 -2.21 2.38
CA PHE A 266 -8.78 -2.90 2.33
C PHE A 266 -8.93 -4.41 2.14
N GLY A 267 -9.92 -5.04 2.78
CA GLY A 267 -10.19 -6.47 2.57
C GLY A 267 -10.62 -6.78 1.14
N ALA A 268 -11.49 -5.95 0.56
CA ALA A 268 -11.95 -6.13 -0.81
C ALA A 268 -10.83 -5.88 -1.82
N THR A 269 -10.00 -4.85 -1.61
CA THR A 269 -8.87 -4.56 -2.51
C THR A 269 -7.78 -5.61 -2.40
N LEU A 270 -7.45 -6.08 -1.19
CA LEU A 270 -6.48 -7.16 -0.98
C LEU A 270 -6.90 -8.44 -1.70
N ILE A 271 -8.15 -8.88 -1.54
CA ILE A 271 -8.64 -10.10 -2.21
C ILE A 271 -8.70 -9.89 -3.74
N GLY A 272 -9.25 -8.76 -4.17
CA GLY A 272 -9.37 -8.44 -5.60
C GLY A 272 -8.03 -8.45 -6.31
N LYS A 273 -6.96 -8.01 -5.65
CA LYS A 273 -5.65 -7.83 -6.27
C LYS A 273 -4.68 -8.98 -6.04
N ALA A 274 -4.58 -9.45 -4.80
CA ALA A 274 -3.65 -10.51 -4.45
C ALA A 274 -4.16 -11.89 -4.87
N VAL A 275 -5.48 -12.07 -5.04
CA VAL A 275 -6.07 -13.37 -5.36
C VAL A 275 -6.71 -13.38 -6.74
N ILE A 276 -7.67 -12.48 -6.99
CA ILE A 276 -8.49 -12.55 -8.21
C ILE A 276 -7.71 -12.06 -9.43
N LYS A 277 -7.22 -10.82 -9.39
CA LYS A 277 -6.47 -10.19 -10.48
C LYS A 277 -5.23 -11.01 -10.85
N MET A 278 -4.53 -11.54 -9.85
CA MET A 278 -3.33 -12.36 -10.04
C MET A 278 -3.60 -13.67 -10.82
N HIS A 279 -4.80 -14.25 -10.71
CA HIS A 279 -5.13 -15.48 -11.46
C HIS A 279 -5.69 -15.19 -12.86
N ILE A 280 -6.20 -13.99 -13.09
CA ILE A 280 -6.76 -13.56 -14.37
C ILE A 280 -5.69 -12.98 -15.31
N GLN A 281 -4.72 -12.26 -14.74
CA GLN A 281 -3.62 -11.59 -15.43
C GLN A 281 -2.46 -12.55 -15.69
#